data_AF-A0A3D2H3S4-F1
#
_entry.id   AF-A0A3D2H3S4-F1
#
_cell.length_a   1.000
_cell.length_b   1.000
_cell.length_c   1.000
_cell.angle_alpha   90.00
_cell.angle_beta   90.00
_cell.angle_gamma   90.00
#
_symmetry.space_group_name_H-M   'P 1'
#
loop_
_entity.id
_entity.type
_entity.pdbx_description
1 polymer ?
#
loop_
_entity_poly.entity_id
_entity_poly.type
_entity_poly.pdbx_seq_one_letter_code
_entity_poly.pdbx_strand_id
1 'polypeptide(L)' 'GTERGITEPTPTFSACFGQAFLELHPTKYAEELVKKMEKSGAKAYLVNTGWNGTGKRISIKDTRGIIDA' A
#
# COMPACT_ATOMS: atom_id res chain seq x y z
N GLY A 1 10.89 -4.65 11.67
CA GLY A 1 10.60 -5.82 12.51
C GLY A 1 9.75 -6.88 11.79
N THR A 2 9.31 -6.64 10.55
CA THR A 2 8.57 -7.61 9.72
C THR A 2 9.50 -8.58 8.98
N GLU A 3 10.73 -8.14 8.69
CA GLU A 3 11.82 -8.96 8.14
C GLU A 3 13.05 -8.85 9.06
N ARG A 4 13.88 -9.90 9.06
CA ARG A 4 15.10 -9.92 9.89
C ARG A 4 16.03 -8.78 9.49
N GLY A 5 16.51 -8.03 10.47
CA GLY A 5 17.45 -6.91 10.27
C GLY A 5 16.81 -5.53 10.12
N ILE A 6 15.49 -5.44 9.96
CA ILE A 6 14.79 -4.15 9.92
C ILE A 6 14.39 -3.74 11.34
N THR A 7 15.00 -2.71 11.90
CA THR A 7 14.72 -2.21 13.27
C THR A 7 13.97 -0.87 13.26
N GLU A 8 14.10 -0.09 12.20
CA GLU A 8 13.45 1.20 12.01
C GLU A 8 12.64 1.23 10.70
N PRO A 9 11.66 2.14 10.54
CA PRO A 9 10.92 2.28 9.29
C PRO A 9 11.86 2.59 8.11
N THR A 10 11.92 1.71 7.12
CA THR A 10 12.75 1.87 5.93
C THR A 10 11.87 2.14 4.71
N PRO A 11 12.05 3.27 4.00
CA PRO A 11 11.38 3.51 2.72
C PRO A 11 11.75 2.44 1.70
N THR A 12 10.77 1.91 0.98
CA THR A 12 11.00 0.90 -0.06
C THR A 12 9.99 1.03 -1.18
N PHE A 13 10.40 0.64 -2.39
CA PHE A 13 9.49 0.40 -3.51
C PHE A 13 9.24 -1.11 -3.61
N SER A 14 8.18 -1.58 -2.95
CA SER A 14 7.74 -2.97 -3.02
C SER A 14 6.67 -3.12 -4.10
N ALA A 15 7.05 -3.68 -5.25
CA ALA A 15 6.11 -3.92 -6.36
C ALA A 15 4.85 -4.64 -5.87
N CYS A 16 3.68 -4.17 -6.32
CA CYS A 16 2.36 -4.67 -5.91
C CYS A 16 2.11 -4.65 -4.39
N PHE A 17 2.84 -3.83 -3.63
CA PHE A 17 2.82 -3.80 -2.15
C PHE A 17 3.18 -5.14 -1.48
N GLY A 18 3.84 -6.05 -2.22
CA GLY A 18 4.06 -7.43 -1.78
C GLY A 18 5.18 -8.15 -2.53
N GLN A 19 6.21 -7.42 -2.98
CA GLN A 19 7.28 -7.95 -3.84
C GLN A 19 7.94 -9.21 -3.30
N ALA A 20 8.09 -9.33 -1.98
CA ALA A 20 8.67 -10.50 -1.33
C ALA A 20 7.93 -11.82 -1.61
N PHE A 21 6.69 -11.74 -2.09
CA PHE A 21 5.81 -12.89 -2.35
C PHE A 21 5.49 -13.09 -3.83
N LEU A 22 6.02 -12.26 -4.73
CA LEU A 22 5.70 -12.35 -6.16
C LEU A 22 6.56 -13.42 -6.84
N GLU A 23 5.89 -14.42 -7.42
CA GLU A 23 6.54 -15.47 -8.22
C GLU A 23 6.59 -15.14 -9.72
N LEU A 24 5.86 -14.11 -10.14
CA LEU A 24 5.77 -13.66 -11.54
C LEU A 24 6.23 -12.21 -11.64
N HIS A 25 6.46 -11.74 -12.86
CA HIS A 25 6.77 -10.34 -13.09
C HIS A 25 5.61 -9.43 -12.61
N PRO A 26 5.88 -8.31 -11.89
CA PRO A 26 4.85 -7.45 -11.31
C PRO A 26 3.76 -6.97 -12.28
N THR A 27 4.11 -6.78 -13.56
CA THR A 27 3.16 -6.35 -14.58
C THR A 27 2.02 -7.36 -14.78
N LYS A 28 2.25 -8.66 -14.55
CA LYS A 28 1.18 -9.68 -14.62
C LYS A 28 0.12 -9.47 -13.55
N TYR A 29 0.52 -9.09 -12.35
CA TYR A 29 -0.41 -8.77 -11.27
C TYR A 29 -1.14 -7.44 -11.54
N ALA A 30 -0.44 -6.44 -12.09
CA ALA A 30 -1.03 -5.16 -12.45
C ALA A 30 -2.10 -5.31 -13.55
N GLU A 31 -1.81 -6.07 -14.62
CA GLU A 31 -2.74 -6.39 -15.70
C GLU A 31 -4.03 -7.01 -15.16
N GLU A 32 -3.92 -8.01 -14.27
CA GLU A 32 -5.08 -8.70 -13.71
C GLU A 32 -5.89 -7.81 -12.75
N LEU A 33 -5.23 -6.96 -11.95
CA LEU A 33 -5.91 -6.00 -11.08
C LEU A 33 -6.73 -4.99 -11.91
N VAL A 34 -6.13 -4.40 -12.94
CA VAL A 34 -6.80 -3.43 -13.83
C VAL A 34 -8.04 -4.06 -14.45
N LYS A 35 -7.91 -5.26 -15.02
CA LYS A 35 -9.03 -6.00 -15.62
C LYS A 35 -10.20 -6.22 -14.64
N LYS A 36 -9.90 -6.60 -13.39
CA LYS A 36 -10.95 -6.80 -12.36
C LYS A 36 -11.59 -5.49 -11.92
N MET A 37 -10.81 -4.42 -11.82
CA MET A 37 -11.33 -3.09 -11.49
C MET A 37 -12.28 -2.57 -12.58
N GLU A 38 -11.88 -2.67 -13.85
CA GLU A 38 -12.71 -2.28 -15.00
C GLU A 38 -14.01 -3.08 -15.04
N LYS A 39 -13.95 -4.40 -14.83
CA LYS A 39 -15.14 -5.27 -14.82
C LYS A 39 -16.15 -4.90 -13.72
N SER A 40 -15.67 -4.42 -12.58
CA SER A 40 -16.52 -4.11 -11.42
C SER A 40 -16.86 -2.62 -11.28
N GLY A 41 -16.21 -1.75 -12.06
CA GLY A 41 -16.29 -0.30 -11.88
C GLY A 41 -15.61 0.18 -10.58
N ALA A 42 -14.63 -0.57 -10.06
CA ALA A 42 -13.95 -0.21 -8.82
C ALA A 42 -13.08 1.04 -8.98
N LYS A 43 -12.98 1.83 -7.90
CA LYS A 43 -12.12 3.01 -7.81
C LYS A 43 -10.90 2.70 -6.95
N ALA A 44 -9.76 3.29 -7.29
CA ALA A 44 -8.54 3.21 -6.48
C ALA A 44 -8.33 4.48 -5.66
N TYR A 45 -7.79 4.31 -4.46
CA TYR A 45 -7.42 5.37 -3.54
C TYR A 45 -6.01 5.11 -3.01
N LEU A 46 -5.23 6.18 -2.80
CA LEU A 46 -3.92 6.12 -2.18
C LEU A 46 -3.99 6.82 -0.82
N VAL A 47 -3.82 6.05 0.26
CA VAL A 47 -3.93 6.56 1.63
C VAL A 47 -2.57 6.47 2.33
N ASN A 48 -2.08 7.61 2.81
CA ASN A 48 -0.88 7.65 3.64
C ASN A 48 -1.23 7.22 5.08
N THR A 49 -0.66 6.11 5.54
CA THR A 49 -0.73 5.62 6.93
C THR A 49 0.60 5.75 7.68
N GLY A 50 1.57 6.42 7.04
CA GLY A 50 2.89 6.75 7.56
C GLY A 50 2.91 8.09 8.27
N TRP A 51 3.87 8.95 7.91
CA TRP A 51 4.14 10.21 8.58
C TRP A 51 3.69 11.41 7.76
N ASN A 52 3.51 12.54 8.44
CA ASN A 52 3.25 13.84 7.81
C ASN A 52 4.38 14.85 8.14
N GLY A 53 4.24 16.08 7.66
CA GLY A 53 5.24 17.15 7.86
C GLY A 53 5.55 17.55 9.30
N THR A 54 4.82 17.01 10.30
CA THR A 54 5.12 17.22 11.72
C THR A 54 6.11 16.20 12.31
N GLY A 55 6.54 15.22 11.51
CA GLY A 55 7.38 14.11 11.98
C GLY A 55 6.63 13.08 12.83
N LYS A 56 5.31 13.18 12.93
CA LYS A 56 4.45 12.20 13.60
C LYS A 56 3.70 11.34 12.59
N ARG A 57 3.34 10.11 13.00
CA ARG A 57 2.44 9.25 12.23
C ARG A 57 1.05 9.88 12.17
N ILE A 58 0.36 9.67 11.06
CA ILE A 58 -1.04 10.06 10.92
C ILE A 58 -1.86 9.30 11.97
N SER A 59 -2.77 10.02 12.64
CA SER A 59 -3.61 9.46 13.69
C SER A 59 -4.49 8.33 13.13
N ILE A 60 -4.58 7.24 13.88
CA ILE A 60 -5.46 6.11 13.51
C ILE A 60 -6.93 6.55 13.43
N LYS A 61 -7.34 7.56 14.20
CA LYS A 61 -8.70 8.13 14.14
C LYS A 61 -8.94 8.80 12.79
N ASP A 62 -7.95 9.54 12.30
CA ASP A 62 -8.06 10.26 11.03
C ASP A 62 -8.03 9.27 9.86
N THR A 63 -7.13 8.27 9.89
CA THR A 63 -7.11 7.21 8.88
C THR A 63 -8.44 6.45 8.82
N ARG A 64 -9.05 6.12 9.97
CA ARG A 64 -10.37 5.48 9.99
C ARG A 64 -11.45 6.38 9.38
N GLY A 65 -11.46 7.67 9.73
CA GLY A 65 -12.37 8.63 9.12
C GLY A 65 -12.20 8.77 7.60
N ILE A 66 -10.97 8.64 7.08
CA ILE A 66 -10.69 8.61 5.63
C ILE A 66 -11.27 7.35 4.97
N ILE A 67 -11.25 6.20 5.67
CA ILE A 67 -11.78 4.93 5.15
C ILE A 67 -13.32 4.89 5.19
N ASP A 68 -13.93 5.57 6.16
CA ASP A 68 -15.40 5.65 6.29
C ASP A 68 -16.05 6.60 5.25
N ALA A 69 -15.28 7.51 4.64
CA ALA A 69 -15.74 8.54 3.70
C ALA A 69 -15.78 8.06 2.24
#